data_AF-A0A2E2UWI2-F1
#
_entry.id   AF-A0A2E2UWI2-F1
#
_cell.length_a   1.000
_cell.length_b   1.000
_cell.length_c   1.000
_cell.angle_alpha   90.00
_cell.angle_beta   90.00
_cell.angle_gamma   90.00
#
_symmetry.space_group_name_H-M   'P 1'
#
loop_
_entity.id
_entity.type
_entity.pdbx_description
1 polymer ?
#
loop_
_entity_poly.entity_id
_entity_poly.type
_entity_poly.pdbx_seq_one_letter_code
_entity_poly.pdbx_strand_id
1 'polypeptide(L)'
;MLSKQLLEENPNEYYRQICGLNQNKLDISHILNSTEYNSWYGTDLHCLYYLVGDLQPKYDRDGNECVIFYGYGHSISNELGIKILKELIIGGVDINIKDYYEETVKDKLNGNGLSTRINNINFKTEIEKLYLN
;
A
#
# COMPACT_ATOMS: atom_id res chain seq x y z
N MET A 1 7.87 15.31 -2.55
CA MET A 1 8.76 14.26 -2.04
C MET A 1 7.89 13.05 -1.82
N LEU A 2 8.31 11.86 -2.28
CA LEU A 2 7.55 10.64 -2.05
C LEU A 2 7.34 10.46 -0.54
N SER A 3 6.09 10.23 -0.15
CA SER A 3 5.71 9.96 1.23
C SER A 3 4.42 9.15 1.26
N LYS A 4 4.22 8.40 2.34
CA LYS A 4 3.00 7.64 2.58
C LYS A 4 1.78 8.55 2.70
N GLN A 5 1.94 9.75 3.29
CA GLN A 5 0.91 10.77 3.29
C GLN A 5 0.50 11.18 1.86
N LEU A 6 1.47 11.41 0.97
CA LEU A 6 1.17 11.74 -0.42
C LEU A 6 0.45 10.59 -1.14
N LEU A 7 0.82 9.35 -0.84
CA LEU A 7 0.16 8.16 -1.37
C LEU A 7 -1.32 8.09 -0.95
N GLU A 8 -1.62 8.39 0.32
CA GLU A 8 -2.97 8.41 0.87
C GLU A 8 -3.82 9.56 0.31
N GLU A 9 -3.29 10.79 0.38
CA GLU A 9 -4.05 12.01 0.06
C GLU A 9 -4.11 12.31 -1.44
N ASN A 10 -3.09 11.94 -2.21
CA ASN A 10 -3.00 12.22 -3.65
C ASN A 10 -2.23 11.14 -4.42
N PRO A 11 -2.83 9.95 -4.62
CA PRO A 11 -2.18 8.81 -5.25
C PRO A 11 -1.78 9.07 -6.72
N ASN A 12 -2.47 9.96 -7.43
CA ASN A 12 -2.10 10.34 -8.79
C ASN A 12 -0.78 11.14 -8.81
N GLU A 13 -0.62 12.08 -7.88
CA GLU A 13 0.61 12.85 -7.74
C GLU A 13 1.76 11.96 -7.23
N TYR A 14 1.48 11.05 -6.30
CA TYR A 14 2.45 10.03 -5.88
C TYR A 14 2.94 9.22 -7.10
N TYR A 15 2.01 8.70 -7.91
CA TYR A 15 2.33 7.96 -9.14
C TYR A 15 3.19 8.78 -10.11
N ARG A 16 2.83 10.06 -10.33
CA ARG A 16 3.61 10.96 -11.18
C ARG A 16 5.05 11.14 -10.67
N GLN A 17 5.23 11.31 -9.36
CA GLN A 17 6.56 11.48 -8.75
C GLN A 17 7.41 10.22 -8.87
N ILE A 18 6.87 9.03 -8.55
CA ILE A 18 7.64 7.79 -8.62
C ILE A 18 8.05 7.46 -10.06
N CYS A 19 7.16 7.66 -11.05
CA CYS A 19 7.51 7.51 -12.46
C CYS A 19 8.67 8.43 -12.85
N GLY A 20 8.62 9.70 -12.44
CA GLY A 20 9.70 10.66 -12.74
C GLY A 20 11.03 10.25 -12.11
N LEU A 21 11.03 9.75 -10.88
CA LEU A 21 12.24 9.30 -10.19
C LEU A 21 12.84 8.05 -10.87
N ASN A 22 11.98 7.08 -11.22
CA ASN A 22 12.38 5.87 -11.94
C ASN A 22 12.93 6.18 -13.35
N GLN A 23 12.28 7.08 -14.09
CA GLN A 23 12.74 7.52 -15.42
C GLN A 23 14.13 8.17 -15.37
N ASN A 24 14.41 8.93 -14.31
CA ASN A 24 15.72 9.54 -14.06
C ASN A 24 16.73 8.58 -13.42
N LYS A 25 16.36 7.30 -13.22
CA LYS A 25 17.21 6.25 -12.62
C LYS A 25 17.78 6.64 -11.25
N LEU A 26 17.01 7.38 -10.47
CA LEU A 26 17.38 7.72 -9.10
C LEU A 26 17.12 6.51 -8.20
N ASP A 27 18.08 6.17 -7.35
CA ASP A 27 17.88 5.15 -6.33
C ASP A 27 16.96 5.67 -5.23
N ILE A 28 15.73 5.18 -5.23
CA ILE A 28 14.68 5.51 -4.27
C ILE A 28 14.36 4.36 -3.33
N SER A 29 15.10 3.24 -3.41
CA SER A 29 14.81 2.03 -2.63
C SER A 29 14.77 2.29 -1.13
N HIS A 30 15.68 3.12 -0.61
CA HIS A 30 15.71 3.55 0.79
C HIS A 30 14.44 4.31 1.22
N ILE A 31 13.80 5.05 0.32
CA ILE A 31 12.54 5.75 0.59
C ILE A 31 11.39 4.76 0.61
N LEU A 32 11.31 3.91 -0.42
CA LEU A 32 10.23 2.93 -0.59
C LEU A 32 10.20 1.89 0.55
N ASN A 33 11.39 1.50 1.02
CA ASN A 33 11.58 0.49 2.06
C ASN A 33 11.62 1.08 3.48
N SER A 34 11.51 2.40 3.63
CA SER A 34 11.46 3.03 4.95
C SER A 34 10.19 2.66 5.71
N THR A 35 10.36 2.34 6.99
CA THR A 35 9.28 2.04 7.95
C THR A 35 9.05 3.18 8.96
N GLU A 36 9.67 4.35 8.75
CA GLU A 36 9.75 5.43 9.75
C GLU A 36 8.46 6.26 9.95
N TYR A 37 7.39 6.02 9.18
CA TYR A 37 6.11 6.74 9.33
C TYR A 37 5.08 5.89 10.07
N ASN A 38 4.47 6.42 11.15
CA ASN A 38 3.41 5.77 11.96
C ASN A 38 3.59 4.25 11.98
N SER A 39 4.65 3.82 12.67
CA SER A 39 5.44 2.58 12.56
C SER A 39 4.71 1.26 12.31
N TRP A 40 3.39 1.21 12.44
CA TRP A 40 2.58 0.00 12.29
C TRP A 40 2.29 -0.40 10.84
N TYR A 41 2.33 0.53 9.89
CA TYR A 41 1.90 0.24 8.52
C TYR A 41 3.02 -0.21 7.58
N GLY A 42 4.29 -0.19 8.00
CA GLY A 42 5.41 -0.71 7.22
C GLY A 42 5.85 0.15 6.03
N THR A 43 6.28 -0.49 4.94
CA THR A 43 6.82 0.14 3.72
C THR A 43 5.73 0.80 2.87
N ASP A 44 6.12 1.48 1.79
CA ASP A 44 5.17 2.05 0.84
C ASP A 44 4.30 0.97 0.16
N LEU A 45 4.82 -0.25 0.01
CA LEU A 45 4.05 -1.40 -0.50
C LEU A 45 2.93 -1.81 0.46
N HIS A 46 3.20 -1.85 1.77
CA HIS A 46 2.17 -2.13 2.77
C HIS A 46 1.11 -1.03 2.80
N CYS A 47 1.55 0.23 2.73
CA CYS A 47 0.65 1.38 2.67
C CYS A 47 -0.25 1.32 1.43
N LEU A 48 0.30 0.98 0.26
CA LEU A 48 -0.50 0.77 -0.95
C LEU A 48 -1.54 -0.34 -0.77
N TYR A 49 -1.16 -1.46 -0.15
CA TYR A 49 -2.09 -2.55 0.14
C TYR A 49 -3.30 -2.10 0.97
N TYR A 50 -3.09 -1.22 1.95
CA TYR A 50 -4.16 -0.68 2.77
C TYR A 50 -5.08 0.32 2.06
N LEU A 51 -4.69 0.84 0.89
CA LEU A 51 -5.44 1.87 0.17
C LEU A 51 -6.20 1.37 -1.07
N VAL A 52 -5.76 0.26 -1.69
CA VAL A 52 -6.36 -0.20 -2.95
C VAL A 52 -7.68 -0.93 -2.70
N GLY A 53 -8.74 -0.41 -3.33
CA GLY A 53 -10.12 -0.84 -3.16
C GLY A 53 -10.95 0.08 -2.27
N ASP A 54 -12.22 -0.26 -2.13
CA ASP A 54 -13.15 0.47 -1.29
C ASP A 54 -13.08 -0.08 0.13
N LEU A 55 -13.03 0.82 1.13
CA LEU A 55 -13.09 0.41 2.53
C LEU A 55 -14.44 -0.25 2.77
N GLN A 56 -14.43 -1.48 3.28
CA GLN A 56 -15.63 -2.08 3.84
C GLN A 56 -15.79 -1.57 5.28
N PRO A 57 -16.86 -0.82 5.60
CA PRO A 57 -17.05 -0.31 6.95
C PRO A 57 -17.08 -1.45 7.97
N LYS A 58 -16.35 -1.27 9.07
CA LYS A 58 -16.42 -2.13 10.25
C LYS A 58 -17.02 -1.31 11.38
N TYR A 59 -18.05 -1.87 12.00
CA TYR A 59 -18.71 -1.29 13.15
C TYR A 59 -18.33 -2.08 14.41
N ASP A 60 -18.13 -1.39 15.52
CA ASP A 60 -17.95 -2.01 16.83
C ASP A 60 -19.28 -2.56 17.38
N ARG A 61 -19.26 -3.09 18.61
CA ARG A 61 -20.46 -3.67 19.25
C ARG A 61 -21.53 -2.63 19.58
N ASP A 62 -21.13 -1.35 19.66
CA ASP A 62 -22.00 -0.22 19.97
C ASP A 62 -22.51 0.45 18.68
N GLY A 63 -22.12 -0.06 17.51
CA GLY A 63 -22.53 0.43 16.19
C GLY A 63 -21.71 1.63 15.70
N ASN A 64 -20.60 1.99 16.36
CA ASN A 64 -19.72 3.06 15.89
C ASN A 64 -18.77 2.53 14.82
N GLU A 65 -18.53 3.34 13.79
CA GLU A 65 -17.53 3.00 12.78
C GLU A 65 -16.12 3.10 13.38
N CYS A 66 -15.25 2.13 13.07
CA CYS A 66 -13.84 2.22 13.41
C CYS A 66 -13.13 3.17 12.44
N VAL A 67 -12.82 4.40 12.87
CA VAL A 67 -12.38 5.50 11.96
C VAL A 67 -10.90 5.93 12.08
N ILE A 68 -10.11 5.30 12.93
CA ILE A 68 -8.76 5.81 13.27
C ILE A 68 -7.67 4.84 12.78
N PHE A 69 -7.42 4.83 11.47
CA PHE A 69 -6.28 4.11 10.89
C PHE A 69 -5.91 4.66 9.50
N TYR A 70 -4.68 4.40 9.06
CA TYR A 70 -4.20 4.78 7.73
C TYR A 70 -5.06 4.18 6.61
N GLY A 71 -5.46 5.04 5.68
CA GLY A 71 -6.36 4.74 4.58
C GLY A 71 -7.84 4.90 4.93
N TYR A 72 -8.21 5.24 6.17
CA TYR A 72 -9.60 5.58 6.48
C TYR A 72 -10.04 6.80 5.65
N GLY A 73 -11.22 6.70 5.01
CA GLY A 73 -11.75 7.74 4.12
C GLY A 73 -11.05 7.87 2.76
N HIS A 74 -10.01 7.07 2.49
CA HIS A 74 -9.25 7.12 1.25
C HIS A 74 -9.31 5.78 0.50
N SER A 75 -9.34 5.86 -0.82
CA SER A 75 -9.40 4.69 -1.71
C SER A 75 -8.62 4.95 -3.00
N ILE A 76 -7.89 3.93 -3.43
CA ILE A 76 -7.19 3.88 -4.72
C ILE A 76 -7.87 2.82 -5.59
N SER A 77 -8.16 3.15 -6.86
CA SER A 77 -8.73 2.19 -7.80
C SER A 77 -7.76 1.04 -8.09
N ASN A 78 -8.25 -0.14 -8.47
CA ASN A 78 -7.37 -1.24 -8.90
C ASN A 78 -6.35 -0.79 -9.94
N GLU A 79 -6.80 -0.06 -10.96
CA GLU A 79 -5.95 0.33 -12.08
C GLU A 79 -4.79 1.21 -11.63
N LEU A 80 -5.06 2.23 -10.82
CA LEU A 80 -4.03 3.11 -10.29
C LEU A 80 -3.14 2.36 -9.28
N GLY A 81 -3.73 1.51 -8.44
CA GLY A 81 -2.98 0.67 -7.51
C GLY A 81 -1.97 -0.24 -8.20
N ILE A 82 -2.37 -0.90 -9.28
CA ILE A 82 -1.48 -1.76 -10.08
C ILE A 82 -0.38 -0.93 -10.77
N LYS A 83 -0.71 0.26 -11.27
CA LYS A 83 0.28 1.18 -11.85
C LYS A 83 1.34 1.58 -10.82
N ILE A 84 0.92 1.98 -9.62
CA ILE A 84 1.83 2.33 -8.53
C ILE A 84 2.66 1.11 -8.11
N LEU A 85 2.05 -0.08 -7.97
CA LEU A 85 2.76 -1.31 -7.62
C LEU A 85 3.92 -1.59 -8.58
N LYS A 86 3.69 -1.49 -9.89
CA LYS A 86 4.73 -1.70 -10.90
C LYS A 86 5.91 -0.73 -10.73
N GLU A 87 5.61 0.53 -10.45
CA GLU A 87 6.64 1.55 -10.22
C GLU A 87 7.40 1.35 -8.91
N LEU A 88 6.73 0.85 -7.85
CA LEU A 88 7.41 0.46 -6.61
C LEU A 88 8.43 -0.66 -6.86
N ILE A 89 8.05 -1.67 -7.65
CA ILE A 89 8.94 -2.78 -8.01
C ILE A 89 10.12 -2.28 -8.85
N ILE A 90 9.90 -1.42 -9.84
CA ILE A 90 10.97 -0.78 -10.62
C ILE A 90 11.90 0.04 -9.72
N GLY A 91 11.35 0.75 -8.74
CA GLY A 91 12.08 1.56 -7.77
C GLY A 91 12.82 0.77 -6.69
N GLY A 92 12.72 -0.56 -6.69
CA GLY A 92 13.45 -1.44 -5.76
C GLY A 92 12.78 -1.60 -4.39
N VAL A 93 11.45 -1.58 -4.33
CA VAL A 93 10.75 -1.99 -3.10
C VAL A 93 11.03 -3.47 -2.81
N ASP A 94 11.33 -3.79 -1.56
CA ASP A 94 11.51 -5.16 -1.09
C ASP A 94 10.16 -5.71 -0.59
N ILE A 95 9.67 -6.74 -1.29
CA ILE A 95 8.39 -7.38 -1.04
C ILE A 95 8.39 -8.30 0.20
N ASN A 96 9.57 -8.57 0.77
CA ASN A 96 9.75 -9.45 1.93
C ASN A 96 9.98 -8.68 3.23
N ILE A 97 10.07 -7.35 3.19
CA ILE A 97 10.08 -6.55 4.40
C ILE A 97 8.79 -6.81 5.17
N LYS A 98 8.93 -6.94 6.48
CA LYS A 98 7.82 -7.07 7.41
C LYS A 98 7.48 -5.73 8.03
N ASP A 99 6.21 -5.55 8.36
CA ASP A 99 5.77 -4.43 9.16
C ASP A 99 5.98 -4.68 10.67
N TYR A 100 5.44 -3.79 11.50
CA TYR A 100 5.48 -3.90 12.96
C TYR A 100 4.88 -5.20 13.52
N TYR A 101 3.93 -5.80 12.80
CA TYR A 101 3.27 -7.04 13.19
C TYR A 101 4.02 -8.28 12.72
N GLU A 102 5.27 -8.12 12.24
CA GLU A 102 6.09 -9.20 11.67
C GLU A 102 5.47 -9.85 10.42
N GLU A 103 4.60 -9.11 9.73
CA GLU A 103 3.87 -9.57 8.55
C GLU A 103 4.37 -8.89 7.27
N THR A 104 4.53 -9.69 6.22
CA THR A 104 4.69 -9.18 4.86
C THR A 104 3.33 -8.86 4.23
N VAL A 105 3.33 -8.19 3.07
CA VAL A 105 2.09 -8.01 2.29
C VAL A 105 1.49 -9.35 1.84
N LYS A 106 2.32 -10.39 1.64
CA LYS A 106 1.85 -11.75 1.36
C LYS A 106 1.01 -12.32 2.50
N ASP A 107 1.47 -12.13 3.74
CA ASP A 107 0.76 -12.64 4.92
C ASP A 107 -0.61 -11.97 5.06
N LYS A 108 -0.68 -10.67 4.76
CA LYS A 108 -1.92 -9.89 4.80
C LYS A 108 -2.95 -10.30 3.76
N LEU A 109 -2.54 -10.83 2.60
CA LEU A 109 -3.47 -11.37 1.60
C LEU A 109 -4.37 -12.48 2.17
N ASN A 110 -3.87 -13.24 3.14
CA ASN A 110 -4.58 -14.36 3.76
C ASN A 110 -5.57 -13.96 4.87
N GLY A 111 -5.85 -12.66 5.02
CA GLY A 111 -6.91 -12.17 5.92
C GLY A 111 -6.45 -11.53 7.22
N ASN A 112 -5.14 -11.33 7.41
CA ASN A 112 -4.59 -10.68 8.61
C ASN A 112 -4.54 -9.14 8.55
N GLY A 113 -5.19 -8.52 7.56
CA GLY A 113 -5.21 -7.07 7.43
C GLY A 113 -6.03 -6.36 8.52
N LEU A 114 -5.55 -5.20 8.97
CA LEU A 114 -6.25 -4.29 9.90
C LEU A 114 -7.65 -3.89 9.37
N SER A 115 -7.76 -3.65 8.06
CA SER A 115 -8.99 -3.26 7.37
C SER A 115 -9.32 -4.21 6.24
N THR A 116 -10.60 -4.37 5.94
CA THR A 116 -11.05 -5.12 4.76
C THR A 116 -11.32 -4.16 3.61
N ARG A 117 -10.71 -4.42 2.46
CA ARG A 117 -10.94 -3.70 1.21
C ARG A 117 -11.65 -4.60 0.21
N ILE A 118 -12.71 -4.08 -0.41
CA ILE A 118 -13.44 -4.71 -1.51
C ILE A 118 -13.05 -4.06 -2.84
N ASN A 119 -13.51 -4.62 -3.96
CA ASN A 119 -13.19 -4.12 -5.30
C ASN A 119 -11.68 -3.95 -5.52
N ASN A 120 -10.86 -4.93 -5.10
CA ASN A 120 -9.40 -4.92 -5.24
C ASN A 120 -8.81 -6.26 -5.70
N ILE A 121 -9.63 -7.13 -6.30
CA ILE A 121 -9.23 -8.50 -6.66
C ILE A 121 -8.06 -8.52 -7.64
N ASN A 122 -8.10 -7.67 -8.69
CA ASN A 122 -7.04 -7.61 -9.70
C ASN A 122 -5.71 -7.18 -9.08
N PHE A 123 -5.74 -6.19 -8.17
CA PHE A 123 -4.56 -5.76 -7.45
C PHE A 123 -3.98 -6.86 -6.56
N LYS A 124 -4.82 -7.58 -5.80
CA LYS A 124 -4.38 -8.73 -5.00
C LYS A 124 -3.73 -9.82 -5.85
N THR A 125 -4.32 -10.13 -7.01
CA THR A 125 -3.74 -11.09 -7.97
C THR A 125 -2.37 -10.64 -8.49
N GLU A 126 -2.16 -9.34 -8.73
CA GLU A 126 -0.83 -8.83 -9.11
C GLU A 126 0.19 -8.97 -7.99
N ILE A 127 -0.21 -8.75 -6.72
CA ILE A 127 0.68 -9.00 -5.57
C ILE A 127 1.03 -10.49 -5.47
N GLU A 128 0.05 -11.40 -5.58
CA GLU A 128 0.28 -12.85 -5.50
C GLU A 128 1.35 -13.31 -6.50
N LYS A 129 1.30 -12.79 -7.74
CA LYS A 129 2.28 -13.10 -8.79
C LYS A 129 3.71 -12.73 -8.41
N LEU A 130 3.93 -11.74 -7.53
CA LEU A 130 5.26 -11.36 -7.09
C LEU A 130 5.95 -12.44 -6.25
N TYR A 131 5.18 -13.34 -5.63
CA TYR A 131 5.68 -14.40 -4.74
C TYR A 131 5.66 -15.80 -5.37
N LEU A 132 5.31 -15.90 -6.65
CA LEU A 132 5.34 -17.15 -7.43
C LEU A 132 6.60 -17.30 -8.30
N ASN A 133 7.42 -16.25 -8.36
CA ASN A 133 8.71 -16.21 -9.06
C ASN A 133 9.86 -16.26 -8.05
#